data_AF-A0A2H9Q3S6-F1
#
_entry.id   AF-A0A2H9Q3S6-F1
#
_cell.length_a   1.000
_cell.length_b   1.000
_cell.length_c   1.000
_cell.angle_alpha   90.00
_cell.angle_beta   90.00
_cell.angle_gamma   90.00
#
_symmetry.space_group_name_H-M   'P 1'
#
loop_
_entity.id
_entity.type
_entity.pdbx_description
1 polymer ?
#
loop_
_entity_poly.entity_id
_entity_poly.type
_entity_poly.pdbx_seq_one_letter_code
_entity_poly.pdbx_strand_id
1 'polypeptide(L)'
;MAKHDFKFLVVNPQSSVSKEAVEILCRQIKKKPNLVLGLATGTTMKPFYKELVKHYKRCKLDFSKVKTFNLDEYYGLTAKDKD
;
A
#
# COMPACT_ATOMS: atom_id res chain seq x y z
N MET A 1 4.64 6.36 -29.93
CA MET A 1 4.89 5.65 -28.65
C MET A 1 4.88 6.68 -27.53
N ALA A 2 4.03 6.53 -26.52
CA ALA A 2 4.09 7.38 -25.33
C ALA A 2 5.40 7.10 -24.59
N LYS A 3 6.21 8.13 -24.34
CA LYS A 3 7.35 8.03 -23.42
C LYS A 3 6.77 7.94 -22.01
N HIS A 4 6.91 6.78 -21.37
CA HIS A 4 6.58 6.63 -19.96
C HIS A 4 7.77 7.08 -19.13
N ASP A 5 7.54 8.02 -18.21
CA ASP A 5 8.54 8.51 -17.28
C ASP A 5 8.48 7.68 -16.00
N PHE A 6 9.37 6.69 -15.90
CA PHE A 6 9.48 5.81 -14.74
C PHE A 6 10.46 6.39 -13.73
N LYS A 7 9.98 6.57 -12.50
CA LYS A 7 10.84 6.93 -11.38
C LYS A 7 11.33 5.68 -10.64
N PHE A 8 12.63 5.47 -10.64
CA PHE A 8 13.28 4.42 -9.86
C PHE A 8 13.73 4.98 -8.50
N LEU A 9 13.47 4.22 -7.44
CA LEU A 9 13.94 4.53 -6.09
C LEU A 9 14.68 3.31 -5.55
N VAL A 10 16.00 3.44 -5.37
CA VAL A 10 16.84 2.40 -4.79
C VAL A 10 16.97 2.67 -3.30
N VAL A 11 16.49 1.74 -2.48
CA VAL A 11 16.48 1.86 -1.02
C VAL A 11 17.63 1.04 -0.45
N ASN A 12 18.43 1.65 0.43
CA ASN A 12 19.54 0.97 1.09
C ASN A 12 19.05 -0.05 2.14
N PRO A 13 19.86 -1.05 2.53
CA PRO A 13 19.44 -2.07 3.50
C PRO A 13 19.05 -1.52 4.89
N GLN A 14 19.60 -0.36 5.29
CA GLN A 14 19.36 0.26 6.60
C GLN A 14 17.93 0.82 6.74
N SER A 15 17.27 1.15 5.62
CA SER A 15 15.86 1.55 5.58
C SER A 15 15.03 0.46 4.88
N SER A 16 13.86 0.12 5.40
CA SER A 16 13.04 -0.89 4.74
C SER A 16 12.27 -0.27 3.57
N VAL A 17 12.26 -0.95 2.41
CA VAL A 17 11.42 -0.59 1.25
C VAL A 17 9.98 -0.33 1.67
N SER A 18 9.46 -1.11 2.63
CA SER A 18 8.14 -0.94 3.21
C SER A 18 7.91 0.42 3.89
N LYS A 19 8.89 0.95 4.63
CA LYS A 19 8.77 2.28 5.26
C LYS A 19 8.68 3.38 4.21
N GLU A 20 9.55 3.33 3.21
CA GLU A 20 9.58 4.32 2.14
C GLU A 20 8.27 4.29 1.32
N ALA A 21 7.79 3.09 0.97
CA ALA A 21 6.52 2.92 0.29
C ALA A 21 5.33 3.44 1.12
N VAL A 22 5.31 3.21 2.44
CA VAL A 22 4.28 3.77 3.33
C VAL A 22 4.35 5.29 3.37
N GLU A 23 5.54 5.89 3.44
CA GLU A 23 5.70 7.35 3.41
C GLU A 23 5.23 7.98 2.08
N ILE A 24 5.45 7.28 0.95
CA ILE A 24 4.86 7.67 -0.34
C ILE A 24 3.34 7.65 -0.25
N LEU A 25 2.74 6.55 0.24
CA LEU A 25 1.29 6.43 0.38
C LEU A 25 0.71 7.48 1.34
N CYS A 26 1.38 7.75 2.46
CA CYS A 26 0.99 8.79 3.43
C CYS A 26 0.85 10.16 2.76
N ARG A 27 1.84 10.53 1.93
CA ARG A 27 1.80 11.79 1.18
C ARG A 27 0.64 11.81 0.18
N GLN A 28 0.34 10.70 -0.48
CA GLN A 28 -0.76 10.63 -1.44
C GLN A 28 -2.14 10.73 -0.76
N ILE A 29 -2.36 10.05 0.36
CA ILE A 29 -3.62 10.13 1.11
C ILE A 29 -3.84 11.56 1.62
N LYS A 30 -2.81 12.22 2.15
CA LYS A 30 -2.90 13.63 2.56
C LYS A 30 -3.24 14.57 1.40
N LYS A 31 -2.67 14.31 0.22
CA LYS A 31 -2.92 15.10 -1.00
C LYS A 31 -4.31 14.84 -1.59
N LYS A 32 -4.81 13.60 -1.50
CA LYS A 32 -6.11 13.16 -2.02
C LYS A 32 -6.77 12.21 -1.01
N PRO A 33 -7.54 12.73 -0.05
CA PRO A 33 -8.16 11.90 0.99
C PRO A 33 -9.16 10.85 0.48
N ASN A 34 -9.70 11.05 -0.73
CA ASN A 34 -10.61 10.12 -1.41
C ASN A 34 -9.91 9.26 -2.48
N LEU A 35 -8.63 8.96 -2.28
CA LEU A 35 -7.86 8.12 -3.21
C LEU A 35 -8.47 6.72 -3.31
N VAL A 36 -8.48 6.17 -4.52
CA VAL A 36 -8.82 4.77 -4.78
C VAL A 36 -7.51 3.99 -4.87
N LEU A 37 -7.34 3.00 -3.99
CA LEU A 37 -6.10 2.22 -3.86
C LEU A 37 -6.27 0.80 -4.39
N GLY A 38 -5.44 0.43 -5.36
CA GLY A 38 -5.22 -0.97 -5.72
C GLY A 38 -4.26 -1.61 -4.71
N LEU A 39 -4.68 -2.71 -4.08
CA LEU A 39 -3.92 -3.42 -3.06
C LEU A 39 -3.42 -4.77 -3.59
N ALA A 40 -2.15 -5.06 -3.33
CA ALA A 40 -1.53 -6.34 -3.63
C ALA A 40 -1.43 -7.22 -2.36
N THR A 41 -1.43 -8.54 -2.55
CA THR A 41 -1.24 -9.52 -1.46
C THR A 41 0.20 -10.04 -1.45
N GLY A 42 0.46 -11.17 -0.78
CA GLY A 42 1.77 -11.82 -0.78
C GLY A 42 2.73 -11.36 0.32
N THR A 43 3.83 -12.12 0.47
CA THR A 43 4.81 -11.97 1.57
C THR A 43 5.53 -10.62 1.54
N THR A 44 5.82 -10.08 0.35
CA THR A 44 6.42 -8.75 0.15
C THR A 44 5.55 -7.64 0.78
N MET A 45 4.22 -7.79 0.74
CA MET A 45 3.29 -6.78 1.24
C MET A 45 3.03 -6.88 2.75
N LYS A 46 3.31 -8.03 3.38
CA LYS A 46 3.15 -8.21 4.85
C LYS A 46 3.88 -7.13 5.68
N PRO A 47 5.20 -6.84 5.49
CA PRO A 47 5.88 -5.78 6.23
C PRO A 47 5.37 -4.37 5.90
N PHE A 48 4.90 -4.14 4.67
CA PHE A 48 4.27 -2.88 4.26
C PHE A 48 2.99 -2.61 5.05
N TYR A 49 2.06 -3.58 5.10
CA TYR A 49 0.81 -3.42 5.85
C TYR A 49 1.05 -3.26 7.35
N LYS A 50 2.03 -3.98 7.92
CA LYS A 50 2.43 -3.79 9.33
C LYS A 50 2.86 -2.34 9.60
N GLU A 51 3.63 -1.74 8.70
CA GLU A 51 4.09 -0.36 8.85
C GLU A 51 2.97 0.66 8.63
N LEU A 52 2.06 0.38 7.69
CA LEU A 52 0.87 1.21 7.44
C LEU A 52 -0.03 1.28 8.67
N VAL A 53 -0.27 0.14 9.33
CA VAL A 53 -1.04 0.08 10.59
C VAL A 53 -0.38 0.90 11.70
N LYS A 54 0.96 0.89 11.81
CA LYS A 54 1.66 1.74 12.80
C LYS A 54 1.44 3.22 12.52
N HIS A 55 1.45 3.64 11.27
CA HIS A 55 1.21 5.03 10.88
C HIS A 55 -0.22 5.47 11.19
N TYR A 56 -1.19 4.62 10.87
CA TYR A 56 -2.59 4.83 11.25
C TYR A 56 -2.74 5.01 12.77
N LYS A 57 -2.19 4.08 13.57
CA LYS A 57 -2.29 4.10 15.04
C LYS A 57 -1.61 5.31 15.69
N ARG A 58 -0.62 5.92 15.02
CA ARG A 58 0.01 7.17 15.47
C ARG A 58 -0.77 8.43 15.06
N CYS A 59 -2.03 8.27 14.65
CA CYS A 59 -2.92 9.33 14.13
C CYS A 59 -2.33 10.11 12.96
N LYS A 60 -1.44 9.49 12.16
CA LYS A 60 -0.81 10.15 11.00
C LYS A 60 -1.62 10.00 9.71
N LEU A 61 -2.66 9.16 9.71
CA LEU A 61 -3.46 8.83 8.52
C LEU A 61 -4.94 8.67 8.87
N ASP A 62 -5.79 9.16 7.99
CA ASP A 62 -7.23 8.94 7.99
C ASP A 62 -7.62 8.22 6.69
N PHE A 63 -8.28 7.07 6.83
CA PHE A 63 -8.75 6.24 5.71
C PHE A 63 -10.26 6.36 5.50
N SER A 64 -10.98 7.20 6.26
CA SER A 64 -12.44 7.31 6.24
C SER A 64 -13.06 7.58 4.87
N LYS A 65 -12.29 8.23 3.97
CA LYS A 65 -12.70 8.57 2.60
C LYS A 65 -12.01 7.73 1.53
N VAL A 66 -11.07 6.86 1.90
CA VAL A 66 -10.31 6.02 0.98
C VAL A 66 -11.18 4.85 0.53
N LYS A 67 -11.09 4.49 -0.75
CA LYS A 67 -11.67 3.25 -1.29
C LYS A 67 -10.56 2.32 -1.75
N THR A 68 -10.77 1.02 -1.66
CA THR A 68 -9.78 0.03 -2.07
C THR A 68 -10.38 -1.00 -3.02
N PHE A 69 -9.52 -1.61 -3.82
CA PHE A 69 -9.80 -2.84 -4.55
C PHE A 69 -8.53 -3.71 -4.54
N ASN A 70 -8.67 -5.02 -4.56
CA ASN A 70 -7.53 -5.93 -4.69
C ASN A 70 -7.24 -6.20 -6.17
N LEU A 71 -5.99 -6.54 -6.48
CA LEU A 71 -5.58 -6.87 -7.85
C LEU A 71 -6.24 -8.16 -8.36
N ASP A 72 -6.38 -9.14 -7.48
CA ASP A 72 -6.77 -10.50 -7.80
C ASP A 72 -7.41 -11.20 -6.58
N GLU A 73 -8.07 -12.33 -6.85
CA GLU A 73 -8.57 -13.30 -5.88
C GLU A 73 -8.62 -14.68 -6.54
N TYR A 74 -8.47 -15.75 -5.75
CA TYR A 74 -8.61 -17.12 -6.20
C TYR A 74 -10.07 -17.48 -6.46
N TYR A 75 -10.32 -18.09 -7.63
CA TYR A 75 -11.65 -18.57 -7.98
C TYR A 75 -12.07 -19.77 -7.12
N GLY A 76 -13.30 -19.73 -6.61
CA GLY A 76 -13.90 -20.82 -5.84
C GLY A 76 -13.59 -20.79 -4.34
N LEU A 77 -12.77 -19.84 -3.87
CA LEU A 77 -12.54 -19.61 -2.44
C LEU A 77 -13.55 -18.61 -1.87
N THR A 78 -13.92 -18.84 -0.63
CA THR A 78 -14.67 -17.92 0.20
C THR A 78 -13.71 -17.02 0.97
N ALA A 79 -14.19 -15.86 1.41
CA ALA A 79 -13.39 -14.91 2.20
C ALA A 79 -12.89 -15.44 3.57
N LYS A 80 -13.33 -16.64 3.99
CA LYS A 80 -12.91 -17.27 5.24
C LYS A 80 -11.93 -18.42 5.03
N ASP A 81 -11.72 -18.82 3.79
CA ASP A 81 -10.71 -19.81 3.48
C ASP A 81 -9.33 -19.25 3.83
N LYS A 82 -8.49 -20.09 4.42
CA LYS A 82 -7.15 -19.69 4.85
C LYS A 82 -6.18 -19.95 3.71
N ASP A 83 -5.26 -19.00 3.53
CA ASP A 83 -4.00 -19.20 2.81
C ASP A 83 -3.18 -20.36 3.38
#